data_AF-A0A0F9SC75-F1
#
_entry.id   AF-A0A0F9SC75-F1
#
_cell.length_a   1.000
_cell.length_b   1.000
_cell.length_c   1.000
_cell.angle_alpha   90.00
_cell.angle_beta   90.00
_cell.angle_gamma   90.00
#
_symmetry.space_group_name_H-M   'P 1'
#
loop_
_entity.id
_entity.type
_entity.pdbx_description
1 polymer ?
#
loop_
_entity_poly.entity_id
_entity_poly.type
_entity_poly.pdbx_seq_one_letter_code
_entity_poly.pdbx_strand_id
1 'polypeptide(L)'
;MGYDLKRSHFSLVLEKVVQAGQVITEEGVLLYAALDAATGTEVVLPSDESAGVIAGFAIRDNADHATTSEVESITVPASAPYQVQLRNNNLVASTPADGSTAQLSAILDDGTTQMTNANDSSGGANSVGVDDVTGLLDFDVARAGETIVVTYRYNLTVAESRLKFFQRNINNEASTLFGQVGVGMGHGEIFTDQFDATVEWSTSPTIASGAGGTLTVGGSGAVLDARVISVPNVNNPLLGVSFDIGGSVA
;
A
#
# COMPACT_ATOMS: atom_id res chain seq x y z
N MET A 1 35.62 43.84 -9.63
CA MET A 1 34.76 42.67 -9.90
C MET A 1 33.36 43.17 -10.16
N GLY A 2 32.79 42.92 -11.33
CA GLY A 2 31.38 43.21 -11.60
C GLY A 2 30.55 41.95 -11.33
N TYR A 3 29.47 42.06 -10.56
CA TYR A 3 28.53 40.97 -10.34
C TYR A 3 27.70 40.74 -11.63
N ASP A 4 27.65 39.50 -12.11
CA ASP A 4 26.85 39.12 -13.29
C ASP A 4 25.40 38.84 -12.85
N LEU A 5 24.52 39.83 -13.06
CA LEU A 5 23.10 39.76 -12.74
C LEU A 5 22.24 39.21 -13.88
N LYS A 6 22.84 38.63 -14.94
CA LYS A 6 22.10 38.13 -16.12
C LYS A 6 21.66 36.68 -15.98
N ARG A 7 21.98 36.01 -14.87
CA ARG A 7 21.63 34.60 -14.63
C ARG A 7 20.40 34.50 -13.73
N SER A 8 19.40 33.79 -14.20
CA SER A 8 18.24 33.39 -13.38
C SER A 8 18.58 32.15 -12.56
N HIS A 9 18.16 32.12 -11.30
CA HIS A 9 18.16 30.92 -10.47
C HIS A 9 16.87 30.15 -10.75
N PHE A 10 16.99 28.91 -11.19
CA PHE A 10 15.90 27.95 -11.24
C PHE A 10 16.09 26.94 -10.12
N SER A 11 15.15 26.84 -9.20
CA SER A 11 15.07 25.76 -8.23
C SER A 11 13.77 24.98 -8.45
N LEU A 12 13.87 23.67 -8.52
CA LEU A 12 12.69 22.80 -8.48
C LEU A 12 12.22 22.78 -7.02
N VAL A 13 11.12 23.46 -6.75
CA VAL A 13 10.51 23.50 -5.42
C VAL A 13 9.34 22.52 -5.44
N LEU A 14 9.55 21.32 -4.91
CA LEU A 14 8.52 20.28 -4.82
C LEU A 14 7.53 20.54 -3.66
N GLU A 15 7.94 21.31 -2.65
CA GLU A 15 7.16 21.60 -1.46
C GLU A 15 6.92 23.10 -1.31
N LYS A 16 5.68 23.51 -0.99
CA LYS A 16 5.32 24.90 -0.75
C LYS A 16 5.08 25.13 0.74
N VAL A 17 5.45 26.31 1.25
CA VAL A 17 5.29 26.67 2.66
C VAL A 17 3.80 26.89 2.96
N VAL A 18 3.28 26.23 3.99
CA VAL A 18 1.93 26.44 4.49
C VAL A 18 1.86 27.76 5.26
N GLN A 19 0.80 28.55 5.06
CA GLN A 19 0.61 29.81 5.77
C GLN A 19 0.60 29.59 7.28
N ALA A 20 1.32 30.45 8.01
CA ALA A 20 1.39 30.36 9.47
C ALA A 20 -0.02 30.38 10.10
N GLY A 21 -0.27 29.44 11.01
CA GLY A 21 -1.56 29.27 11.69
C GLY A 21 -2.56 28.38 10.96
N GLN A 22 -2.30 28.00 9.71
CA GLN A 22 -3.07 26.96 9.03
C GLN A 22 -2.60 25.57 9.46
N VAL A 23 -3.54 24.65 9.63
CA VAL A 23 -3.27 23.24 9.93
C VAL A 23 -3.93 22.40 8.85
N ILE A 24 -3.13 21.65 8.11
CA ILE A 24 -3.61 20.67 7.13
C ILE A 24 -3.48 19.30 7.79
N THR A 25 -4.60 18.73 8.22
CA THR A 25 -4.63 17.46 8.94
C THR A 25 -4.73 16.24 8.02
N GLU A 26 -5.23 16.44 6.80
CA GLU A 26 -5.56 15.37 5.86
C GLU A 26 -4.84 15.53 4.51
N GLU A 27 -4.54 14.41 3.87
CA GLU A 27 -4.12 14.38 2.47
C GLU A 27 -5.30 14.64 1.53
N GLY A 28 -5.02 15.05 0.29
CA GLY A 28 -6.06 15.32 -0.71
C GLY A 28 -6.81 16.64 -0.52
N VAL A 29 -6.47 17.42 0.52
CA VAL A 29 -6.99 18.79 0.68
C VAL A 29 -6.47 19.65 -0.48
N LEU A 30 -7.39 20.27 -1.22
CA LEU A 30 -7.04 21.21 -2.28
C LEU A 30 -6.47 22.50 -1.68
N LEU A 31 -5.29 22.90 -2.14
CA LEU A 31 -4.55 24.06 -1.65
C LEU A 31 -4.47 25.15 -2.72
N TYR A 32 -4.54 26.40 -2.26
CA TYR A 32 -4.41 27.59 -3.09
C TYR A 32 -3.14 28.36 -2.74
N ALA A 33 -2.51 28.97 -3.75
CA ALA A 33 -1.39 29.86 -3.57
C ALA A 33 -1.90 31.26 -3.17
N ALA A 34 -1.29 31.84 -2.15
CA ALA A 34 -1.49 33.23 -1.74
C ALA A 34 -0.15 33.89 -1.39
N LEU A 35 -0.18 35.20 -1.19
CA LEU A 35 0.95 35.93 -0.63
C LEU A 35 0.70 36.16 0.86
N ASP A 36 1.64 35.74 1.69
CA ASP A 36 1.63 36.06 3.11
C ASP A 36 1.71 37.59 3.28
N ALA A 37 0.72 38.18 3.95
CA ALA A 37 0.58 39.63 4.04
C ALA A 37 1.72 40.29 4.84
N ALA A 38 2.41 39.56 5.71
CA ALA A 38 3.49 40.08 6.54
C ALA A 38 4.85 40.03 5.83
N THR A 39 5.08 39.01 5.01
CA THR A 39 6.39 38.74 4.39
C THR A 39 6.40 38.96 2.87
N GLY A 40 5.23 39.00 2.23
CA GLY A 40 5.09 39.06 0.77
C GLY A 40 5.55 37.79 0.06
N THR A 41 5.76 36.69 0.79
CA THR A 41 6.20 35.41 0.22
C THR A 41 5.01 34.54 -0.17
N GLU A 42 5.19 33.70 -1.20
CA GLU A 42 4.17 32.75 -1.61
C GLU A 42 4.00 31.65 -0.56
N VAL A 43 2.77 31.46 -0.11
CA VAL A 43 2.34 30.43 0.83
C VAL A 43 1.16 29.66 0.26
N VAL A 44 0.87 28.50 0.83
CA VAL A 44 -0.34 27.73 0.53
C VAL A 44 -1.29 27.67 1.73
N LEU A 45 -2.58 27.69 1.44
CA LEU A 45 -3.65 27.56 2.42
C LEU A 45 -4.74 26.61 1.88
N PRO A 46 -5.54 25.97 2.76
CA PRO A 46 -6.72 25.23 2.35
C PRO A 46 -7.67 26.09 1.52
N SER A 47 -8.33 25.48 0.53
CA SER A 47 -9.38 26.15 -0.22
C SER A 47 -10.48 26.66 0.71
N ASP A 48 -10.86 27.92 0.54
CA ASP A 48 -12.01 28.56 1.16
C ASP A 48 -13.12 28.88 0.13
N GLU A 49 -13.12 28.14 -1.00
CA GLU A 49 -14.01 28.35 -2.15
C GLU A 49 -13.82 29.69 -2.88
N SER A 50 -12.82 30.50 -2.52
CA SER A 50 -12.51 31.74 -3.24
C SER A 50 -11.77 31.48 -4.56
N ALA A 51 -11.91 32.42 -5.50
CA ALA A 51 -11.17 32.39 -6.76
C ALA A 51 -9.68 32.68 -6.50
N GLY A 52 -8.88 31.62 -6.34
CA GLY A 52 -7.41 31.71 -6.24
C GLY A 52 -6.69 30.86 -7.30
N VAL A 53 -5.36 30.90 -7.28
CA VAL A 53 -4.52 30.00 -8.09
C VAL A 53 -4.36 28.68 -7.34
N ILE A 54 -4.76 27.57 -7.96
CA ILE A 54 -4.58 26.22 -7.39
C ILE A 54 -3.09 25.92 -7.28
N ALA A 55 -2.62 25.60 -6.08
CA ALA A 55 -1.23 25.22 -5.80
C ALA A 55 -1.02 23.70 -5.87
N GLY A 56 -2.06 22.91 -5.61
CA GLY A 56 -2.01 21.45 -5.66
C GLY A 56 -2.86 20.81 -4.58
N PHE A 57 -2.55 19.55 -4.25
CA PHE A 57 -3.19 18.79 -3.16
C PHE A 57 -2.18 18.51 -2.06
N ALA A 58 -2.64 18.49 -0.81
CA ALA A 58 -1.82 18.05 0.31
C ALA A 58 -1.45 16.57 0.15
N ILE A 59 -0.16 16.26 0.23
CA ILE A 59 0.38 14.89 0.19
C ILE A 59 1.36 14.72 1.35
N ARG A 60 1.36 13.56 1.99
CA ARG A 60 2.40 13.13 2.92
C ARG A 60 3.37 12.27 2.12
N ASP A 61 4.64 12.64 2.18
CA ASP A 61 5.71 11.89 1.52
C ASP A 61 6.00 10.53 2.19
N ASN A 62 5.44 10.29 3.37
CA ASN A 62 5.58 9.03 4.09
C ASN A 62 4.20 8.38 4.26
N ALA A 63 4.10 7.11 3.83
CA ALA A 63 2.93 6.29 4.10
C ALA A 63 2.70 6.22 5.61
N ASP A 64 1.49 6.53 6.04
CA ASP A 64 1.08 6.27 7.41
C ASP A 64 0.92 4.76 7.60
N HIS A 65 1.80 4.14 8.36
CA HIS A 65 1.78 2.70 8.60
C HIS A 65 0.62 2.25 9.51
N ALA A 66 -0.16 3.19 10.05
CA ALA A 66 -1.28 2.90 10.92
C ALA A 66 -2.59 2.62 10.15
N THR A 67 -2.76 3.16 8.94
CA THR A 67 -4.02 3.04 8.19
C THR A 67 -3.77 2.75 6.71
N THR A 68 -4.74 2.14 6.05
CA THR A 68 -4.70 1.95 4.60
C THR A 68 -6.10 1.95 4.02
N SER A 69 -6.20 2.20 2.71
CA SER A 69 -7.46 2.21 1.97
C SER A 69 -7.64 0.90 1.21
N GLU A 70 -8.87 0.41 1.16
CA GLU A 70 -9.27 -0.78 0.40
C GLU A 70 -10.48 -0.44 -0.48
N VAL A 71 -10.57 -1.12 -1.62
CA VAL A 71 -11.76 -1.12 -2.48
C VAL A 71 -12.29 -2.55 -2.54
N GLU A 72 -13.52 -2.74 -2.09
CA GLU A 72 -14.19 -4.06 -2.06
C GLU A 72 -15.48 -3.99 -2.88
N SER A 73 -15.73 -5.03 -3.69
CA SER A 73 -17.02 -5.21 -4.37
C SER A 73 -17.84 -6.24 -3.58
N ILE A 74 -19.02 -5.83 -3.13
CA ILE A 74 -19.91 -6.64 -2.32
C ILE A 74 -21.28 -6.77 -2.99
N THR A 75 -21.98 -7.87 -2.73
CA THR A 75 -23.36 -8.06 -3.19
C THR A 75 -24.28 -8.13 -1.97
N VAL A 76 -25.30 -7.26 -1.93
CA VAL A 76 -26.28 -7.26 -0.85
C VAL A 76 -27.13 -8.53 -0.93
N PRO A 77 -27.37 -9.25 0.19
CA PRO A 77 -28.22 -10.43 0.19
C PRO A 77 -29.60 -10.16 -0.42
N ALA A 78 -30.13 -11.11 -1.22
CA ALA A 78 -31.47 -10.98 -1.82
C ALA A 78 -32.62 -11.12 -0.80
N SER A 79 -32.31 -11.55 0.43
CA SER A 79 -33.26 -11.73 1.52
C SER A 79 -32.62 -11.34 2.85
N ALA A 80 -33.44 -10.94 3.82
CA ALA A 80 -32.97 -10.56 5.14
C ALA A 80 -32.11 -11.65 5.82
N PRO A 81 -31.07 -11.28 6.60
CA PRO A 81 -30.65 -9.89 6.87
C PRO A 81 -29.90 -9.27 5.68
N TYR A 82 -30.20 -8.01 5.34
CA TYR A 82 -29.56 -7.26 4.25
C TYR A 82 -28.21 -6.69 4.69
N GLN A 83 -27.41 -7.54 5.32
CA GLN A 83 -26.17 -7.16 5.97
C GLN A 83 -24.98 -7.80 5.28
N VAL A 84 -23.91 -7.03 5.15
CA VAL A 84 -22.64 -7.51 4.58
C VAL A 84 -21.50 -7.12 5.50
N GLN A 85 -20.65 -8.09 5.78
CA GLN A 85 -19.42 -7.88 6.54
C GLN A 85 -18.29 -7.53 5.58
N LEU A 86 -17.65 -6.38 5.78
CA LEU A 86 -16.41 -6.04 5.06
C LEU A 86 -15.28 -6.99 5.44
N ARG A 87 -14.33 -7.19 4.52
CA ARG A 87 -13.13 -8.03 4.78
C ARG A 87 -12.31 -7.52 5.96
N ASN A 88 -12.23 -6.20 6.13
CA ASN A 88 -11.47 -5.56 7.20
C ASN A 88 -12.42 -4.79 8.12
N ASN A 89 -12.07 -4.73 9.41
CA ASN A 89 -12.82 -4.04 10.44
C ASN A 89 -12.02 -2.84 10.99
N ASN A 90 -12.49 -2.24 12.09
CA ASN A 90 -11.81 -1.10 12.74
C ASN A 90 -11.58 0.07 11.76
N LEU A 91 -12.68 0.50 11.14
CA LEU A 91 -12.72 1.55 10.14
C LEU A 91 -12.27 2.89 10.74
N VAL A 92 -11.60 3.70 9.94
CA VAL A 92 -11.14 5.02 10.34
C VAL A 92 -12.18 6.03 9.93
N ALA A 93 -12.92 6.58 10.89
CA ALA A 93 -13.75 7.74 10.64
C ALA A 93 -12.88 8.89 10.11
N SER A 94 -13.20 9.44 8.94
CA SER A 94 -12.78 10.80 8.60
C SER A 94 -13.93 11.74 8.90
N THR A 95 -13.59 12.90 9.46
CA THR A 95 -14.50 14.02 9.56
C THR A 95 -13.98 15.03 8.56
N PRO A 96 -14.52 15.11 7.33
CA PRO A 96 -14.11 16.15 6.40
C PRO A 96 -14.30 17.54 7.02
N ALA A 97 -13.64 18.55 6.46
CA ALA A 97 -13.65 19.92 6.99
C ALA A 97 -15.05 20.55 7.09
N ASP A 98 -16.05 19.99 6.39
CA ASP A 98 -17.46 20.40 6.46
C ASP A 98 -18.21 19.84 7.69
N GLY A 99 -17.55 19.02 8.52
CA GLY A 99 -18.12 18.41 9.71
C GLY A 99 -19.00 17.18 9.44
N SER A 100 -19.09 16.73 8.19
CA SER A 100 -19.69 15.43 7.86
C SER A 100 -18.83 14.29 8.44
N THR A 101 -19.39 13.10 8.60
CA THR A 101 -18.60 11.92 9.00
C THR A 101 -18.52 11.01 7.78
N ALA A 102 -17.43 11.09 7.03
CA ALA A 102 -17.22 10.28 5.83
C ALA A 102 -16.37 9.05 6.16
N GLN A 103 -16.96 8.05 6.84
CA GLN A 103 -16.25 6.81 7.20
C GLN A 103 -15.88 5.94 5.99
N LEU A 104 -16.72 5.94 4.95
CA LEU A 104 -16.54 5.19 3.70
C LEU A 104 -17.24 5.86 2.51
N SER A 105 -16.91 5.46 1.29
CA SER A 105 -17.66 5.81 0.08
C SER A 105 -18.24 4.54 -0.53
N ALA A 106 -19.57 4.43 -0.54
CA ALA A 106 -20.28 3.33 -1.18
C ALA A 106 -20.93 3.83 -2.47
N ILE A 107 -20.63 3.16 -3.58
CA ILE A 107 -21.13 3.51 -4.92
C ILE A 107 -21.76 2.25 -5.50
N LEU A 108 -22.97 2.35 -6.05
CA LEU A 108 -23.57 1.25 -6.81
C LEU A 108 -22.63 0.87 -7.97
N ASP A 109 -22.57 -0.41 -8.34
CA ASP A 109 -21.71 -0.89 -9.43
C ASP A 109 -22.04 -0.25 -10.79
N ASP A 110 -23.21 0.40 -10.91
CA ASP A 110 -23.55 1.24 -12.06
C ASP A 110 -22.75 2.56 -12.15
N GLY A 111 -22.01 2.92 -11.09
CA GLY A 111 -21.15 4.10 -11.00
C GLY A 111 -21.91 5.43 -10.93
N THR A 112 -23.23 5.41 -10.82
CA THR A 112 -24.07 6.61 -10.95
C THR A 112 -24.62 7.13 -9.62
N THR A 113 -24.79 6.25 -8.62
CA THR A 113 -25.37 6.63 -7.33
C THR A 113 -24.38 6.39 -6.20
N GLN A 114 -23.93 7.49 -5.60
CA GLN A 114 -23.19 7.45 -4.33
C GLN A 114 -24.19 7.37 -3.18
N MET A 115 -24.02 6.37 -2.31
CA MET A 115 -24.82 6.23 -1.10
C MET A 115 -24.26 7.12 0.01
N THR A 116 -25.14 7.71 0.81
CA THR A 116 -24.73 8.50 1.98
C THR A 116 -24.50 7.56 3.17
N ASN A 117 -23.46 7.79 3.96
CA ASN A 117 -23.32 7.05 5.23
C ASN A 117 -24.36 7.56 6.23
N ALA A 118 -25.19 6.66 6.73
CA ALA A 118 -25.97 6.94 7.92
C ALA A 118 -25.08 6.59 9.13
N ASN A 119 -24.91 7.54 10.06
CA ASN A 119 -24.21 7.32 11.34
C ASN A 119 -24.99 6.40 12.30
N ASP A 120 -26.00 5.71 11.78
CA ASP A 120 -27.04 4.98 12.45
C ASP A 120 -27.04 3.61 11.78
N SER A 121 -26.91 2.52 12.53
CA SER A 121 -26.75 1.15 12.05
C SER A 121 -27.95 0.56 11.28
N SER A 122 -28.80 1.41 10.71
CA SER A 122 -29.91 1.06 9.83
C SER A 122 -29.78 1.80 8.50
N GLY A 123 -29.54 1.06 7.41
CA GLY A 123 -29.51 1.62 6.06
C GLY A 123 -30.89 2.12 5.61
N GLY A 124 -30.94 3.27 4.94
CA GLY A 124 -32.12 3.77 4.23
C GLY A 124 -31.98 3.55 2.72
N ALA A 125 -33.01 3.85 1.93
CA ALA A 125 -33.03 3.55 0.49
C ALA A 125 -31.80 4.07 -0.30
N ASN A 126 -31.16 5.14 0.16
CA ASN A 126 -29.95 5.73 -0.41
C ASN A 126 -28.83 5.92 0.62
N SER A 127 -28.90 5.19 1.74
CA SER A 127 -27.87 5.22 2.77
C SER A 127 -27.46 3.83 3.21
N VAL A 128 -26.22 3.72 3.67
CA VAL A 128 -25.69 2.50 4.28
C VAL A 128 -25.47 2.78 5.76
N GLY A 129 -25.98 1.89 6.61
CA GLY A 129 -25.66 1.90 8.03
C GLY A 129 -24.29 1.25 8.23
N VAL A 130 -23.40 1.91 8.97
CA VAL A 130 -22.00 1.48 9.13
C VAL A 130 -21.71 1.24 10.61
N ASP A 131 -21.23 0.04 10.95
CA ASP A 131 -20.57 -0.23 12.22
C ASP A 131 -19.05 -0.19 12.04
N ASP A 132 -18.42 0.92 12.45
CA ASP A 132 -16.98 1.14 12.30
C ASP A 132 -16.13 0.10 13.05
N VAL A 133 -16.65 -0.47 14.13
CA VAL A 133 -15.90 -1.41 14.97
C VAL A 133 -15.88 -2.77 14.30
N THR A 134 -17.03 -3.25 13.85
CA THR A 134 -17.14 -4.59 13.26
C THR A 134 -16.89 -4.59 11.76
N GLY A 135 -17.08 -3.48 11.06
CA GLY A 135 -17.09 -3.41 9.59
C GLY A 135 -18.39 -3.94 8.98
N LEU A 136 -19.46 -4.04 9.77
CA LEU A 136 -20.77 -4.49 9.30
C LEU A 136 -21.49 -3.34 8.59
N LEU A 137 -21.96 -3.64 7.38
CA LEU A 137 -22.80 -2.75 6.59
C LEU A 137 -24.24 -3.24 6.61
N ASP A 138 -25.18 -2.33 6.87
CA ASP A 138 -26.62 -2.58 6.85
C ASP A 138 -27.27 -1.81 5.70
N PHE A 139 -28.00 -2.51 4.86
CA PHE A 139 -28.64 -1.96 3.66
C PHE A 139 -30.16 -2.01 3.75
N ASP A 140 -30.81 -1.08 3.07
CA ASP A 140 -32.26 -1.13 2.89
C ASP A 140 -32.67 -2.30 1.96
N VAL A 141 -33.87 -2.82 2.18
CA VAL A 141 -34.46 -3.90 1.35
C VAL A 141 -34.50 -3.55 -0.14
N ALA A 142 -34.60 -2.27 -0.51
CA ALA A 142 -34.57 -1.83 -1.90
C ALA A 142 -33.25 -2.15 -2.63
N ARG A 143 -32.17 -2.41 -1.88
CA ARG A 143 -30.83 -2.74 -2.41
C ARG A 143 -30.55 -4.24 -2.48
N ALA A 144 -31.53 -5.08 -2.13
CA ALA A 144 -31.37 -6.53 -2.12
C ALA A 144 -30.95 -7.08 -3.49
N GLY A 145 -29.82 -7.80 -3.54
CA GLY A 145 -29.26 -8.38 -4.76
C GLY A 145 -28.43 -7.43 -5.62
N GLU A 146 -28.29 -6.16 -5.24
CA GLU A 146 -27.41 -5.21 -5.94
C GLU A 146 -25.94 -5.44 -5.57
N THR A 147 -25.04 -5.18 -6.53
CA THR A 147 -23.59 -5.12 -6.30
C THR A 147 -23.19 -3.68 -6.03
N ILE A 148 -22.36 -3.48 -5.00
CA ILE A 148 -21.93 -2.19 -4.50
C ILE A 148 -20.41 -2.22 -4.37
N VAL A 149 -19.75 -1.17 -4.85
CA VAL A 149 -18.33 -0.94 -4.65
C VAL A 149 -18.15 -0.04 -3.44
N VAL A 150 -17.43 -0.53 -2.44
CA VAL A 150 -17.15 0.18 -1.20
C VAL A 150 -15.68 0.53 -1.13
N THR A 151 -15.37 1.81 -1.02
CA THR A 151 -14.02 2.32 -0.74
C THR A 151 -13.97 2.80 0.70
N TYR A 152 -13.05 2.27 1.50
CA TYR A 152 -12.97 2.60 2.91
C TYR A 152 -11.53 2.60 3.41
N ARG A 153 -11.30 3.24 4.56
CA ARG A 153 -10.01 3.26 5.26
C ARG A 153 -10.14 2.51 6.57
N TYR A 154 -9.16 1.68 6.90
CA TYR A 154 -9.15 0.91 8.15
C TYR A 154 -7.79 1.01 8.86
N ASN A 155 -7.81 0.77 10.16
CA ASN A 155 -6.60 0.68 10.97
C ASN A 155 -5.95 -0.69 10.76
N LEU A 156 -4.69 -0.69 10.38
CA LEU A 156 -3.90 -1.91 10.25
C LEU A 156 -3.54 -2.46 11.63
N THR A 157 -3.61 -3.77 11.78
CA THR A 157 -2.93 -4.43 12.89
C THR A 157 -1.41 -4.29 12.75
N VAL A 158 -0.67 -4.39 13.86
CA VAL A 158 0.81 -4.38 13.83
C VAL A 158 1.34 -5.47 12.90
N ALA A 159 0.65 -6.62 12.83
CA ALA A 159 0.96 -7.73 11.93
C ALA A 159 0.79 -7.35 10.45
N GLU A 160 -0.35 -6.78 10.06
CA GLU A 160 -0.63 -6.39 8.68
C GLU A 160 0.25 -5.24 8.22
N SER A 161 0.48 -4.26 9.10
CA SER A 161 1.39 -3.14 8.83
C SER A 161 2.79 -3.63 8.49
N ARG A 162 3.31 -4.60 9.25
CA ARG A 162 4.63 -5.22 8.98
C ARG A 162 4.66 -6.04 7.68
N LEU A 163 3.54 -6.63 7.27
CA LEU A 163 3.44 -7.37 6.02
C LEU A 163 3.32 -6.47 4.80
N LYS A 164 2.55 -5.37 4.89
CA LYS A 164 2.36 -4.43 3.79
C LYS A 164 3.55 -3.49 3.62
N PHE A 165 4.10 -3.01 4.73
CA PHE A 165 5.22 -2.05 4.74
C PHE A 165 6.48 -2.75 5.22
N PHE A 166 7.22 -3.31 4.27
CA PHE A 166 8.52 -3.92 4.56
C PHE A 166 9.46 -2.88 5.18
N GLN A 167 10.08 -3.25 6.29
CA GLN A 167 11.17 -2.44 6.85
C GLN A 167 12.40 -2.56 5.96
N ARG A 168 13.26 -1.55 6.01
CA ARG A 168 14.57 -1.63 5.36
C ARG A 168 15.32 -2.86 5.87
N ASN A 169 16.08 -3.48 4.97
CA ASN A 169 16.86 -4.69 5.23
C ASN A 169 17.86 -4.56 6.40
N ILE A 170 18.26 -3.34 6.77
CA ILE A 170 19.08 -3.07 7.94
C ILE A 170 18.17 -3.10 9.19
N ASN A 171 18.31 -4.16 9.99
CA ASN A 171 17.54 -4.45 11.21
C ASN A 171 16.10 -4.96 11.03
N ASN A 172 15.79 -5.58 9.88
CA ASN A 172 14.47 -6.19 9.71
C ASN A 172 14.29 -7.37 10.70
N GLU A 173 13.15 -7.42 11.38
CA GLU A 173 12.80 -8.57 12.21
C GLU A 173 12.59 -9.81 11.33
N ALA A 174 12.85 -11.01 11.88
CA ALA A 174 12.57 -12.25 11.17
C ALA A 174 11.06 -12.36 10.91
N SER A 175 10.64 -12.13 9.67
CA SER A 175 9.24 -12.26 9.28
C SER A 175 8.91 -13.74 9.05
N THR A 176 8.66 -14.47 10.14
CA THR A 176 8.00 -15.79 10.11
C THR A 176 6.52 -15.66 10.46
N LEU A 177 5.93 -14.49 10.21
CA LEU A 177 4.53 -14.21 10.55
C LEU A 177 3.63 -15.16 9.74
N PHE A 178 2.72 -15.84 10.43
CA PHE A 178 1.86 -16.91 9.87
C PHE A 178 2.57 -18.17 9.36
N GLY A 179 3.83 -18.40 9.76
CA GLY A 179 4.58 -19.60 9.36
C GLY A 179 4.94 -19.62 7.87
N GLN A 180 4.87 -18.46 7.20
CA GLN A 180 5.28 -18.31 5.81
C GLN A 180 6.66 -17.64 5.76
N VAL A 181 7.48 -18.07 4.79
CA VAL A 181 8.78 -17.46 4.50
C VAL A 181 8.63 -16.70 3.19
N GLY A 182 9.13 -15.46 3.15
CA GLY A 182 9.10 -14.64 1.95
C GLY A 182 9.93 -15.25 0.81
N VAL A 183 9.56 -14.94 -0.44
CA VAL A 183 10.27 -15.39 -1.63
C VAL A 183 11.23 -14.29 -2.09
N GLY A 184 12.52 -14.60 -2.19
CA GLY A 184 13.50 -13.72 -2.82
C GLY A 184 13.40 -13.79 -4.34
N MET A 185 13.34 -12.65 -5.02
CA MET A 185 13.31 -12.54 -6.49
C MET A 185 14.37 -11.56 -6.98
N GLY A 186 14.75 -11.67 -8.26
CA GLY A 186 15.75 -10.79 -8.89
C GLY A 186 17.18 -11.31 -8.73
N HIS A 187 18.13 -10.39 -8.56
CA HIS A 187 19.55 -10.70 -8.44
C HIS A 187 19.98 -10.79 -6.96
N GLY A 188 20.70 -11.84 -6.60
CA GLY A 188 21.17 -12.02 -5.23
C GLY A 188 22.21 -13.12 -5.03
N GLU A 189 22.64 -13.27 -3.78
CA GLU A 189 23.50 -14.37 -3.32
C GLU A 189 22.84 -15.07 -2.13
N ILE A 190 22.86 -16.39 -2.13
CA ILE A 190 22.32 -17.23 -1.06
C ILE A 190 23.35 -18.28 -0.62
N PHE A 191 23.44 -18.52 0.68
CA PHE A 191 24.16 -19.66 1.26
C PHE A 191 23.12 -20.59 1.88
N THR A 192 22.95 -21.78 1.30
CA THR A 192 21.84 -22.68 1.64
C THR A 192 22.32 -24.09 1.98
N ASP A 193 21.59 -24.75 2.87
CA ASP A 193 21.70 -26.18 3.16
C ASP A 193 20.73 -27.03 2.31
N GLN A 194 19.85 -26.39 1.55
CA GLN A 194 18.87 -27.04 0.67
C GLN A 194 19.47 -27.38 -0.70
N PHE A 195 20.49 -28.24 -0.72
CA PHE A 195 21.14 -28.69 -1.95
C PHE A 195 21.40 -30.20 -1.94
N ASP A 196 21.60 -30.77 -3.13
CA ASP A 196 22.00 -32.16 -3.29
C ASP A 196 23.49 -32.34 -2.99
N ALA A 197 23.80 -32.86 -1.81
CA ALA A 197 25.18 -33.11 -1.37
C ALA A 197 25.87 -34.27 -2.10
N THR A 198 25.15 -35.04 -2.91
CA THR A 198 25.73 -36.15 -3.70
C THR A 198 26.34 -35.68 -5.02
N VAL A 199 26.12 -34.42 -5.38
CA VAL A 199 26.53 -33.81 -6.65
C VAL A 199 27.85 -33.07 -6.52
N GLU A 200 28.64 -33.06 -7.60
CA GLU A 200 29.89 -32.30 -7.68
C GLU A 200 29.62 -30.83 -8.06
N TRP A 201 29.87 -29.92 -7.12
CA TRP A 201 29.59 -28.49 -7.27
C TRP A 201 30.80 -27.66 -7.74
N SER A 202 32.01 -28.23 -7.79
CA SER A 202 33.23 -27.49 -8.17
C SER A 202 33.37 -27.22 -9.68
N THR A 203 32.60 -27.89 -10.53
CA THR A 203 32.81 -27.86 -12.00
C THR A 203 31.99 -26.81 -12.74
N SER A 204 31.56 -25.74 -12.08
CA SER A 204 30.70 -24.69 -12.63
C SER A 204 29.46 -25.26 -13.36
N PRO A 205 28.62 -26.04 -12.65
CA PRO A 205 27.53 -26.79 -13.28
C PRO A 205 26.33 -25.93 -13.67
N THR A 206 25.51 -26.44 -14.59
CA THR A 206 24.15 -25.92 -14.82
C THR A 206 23.26 -26.28 -13.64
N ILE A 207 22.85 -25.27 -12.87
CA ILE A 207 22.05 -25.43 -11.66
C ILE A 207 20.57 -25.60 -12.06
N ALA A 208 19.91 -26.61 -11.51
CA ALA A 208 18.49 -26.88 -11.73
C ALA A 208 17.77 -27.18 -10.41
N SER A 209 16.44 -27.06 -10.40
CA SER A 209 15.63 -27.48 -9.26
C SER A 209 15.51 -29.02 -9.20
N GLY A 210 15.72 -29.56 -8.01
CA GLY A 210 15.59 -30.96 -7.65
C GLY A 210 14.27 -31.26 -6.93
N ALA A 211 14.10 -32.52 -6.52
CA ALA A 211 12.94 -32.94 -5.75
C ALA A 211 12.88 -32.20 -4.41
N GLY A 212 11.68 -31.74 -4.02
CA GLY A 212 11.48 -30.99 -2.78
C GLY A 212 12.02 -29.56 -2.79
N GLY A 213 12.40 -29.02 -3.95
CA GLY A 213 12.90 -27.65 -4.08
C GLY A 213 14.38 -27.47 -3.75
N THR A 214 15.14 -28.57 -3.65
CA THR A 214 16.59 -28.53 -3.45
C THR A 214 17.32 -28.09 -4.72
N LEU A 215 18.51 -27.52 -4.57
CA LEU A 215 19.38 -27.24 -5.72
C LEU A 215 20.13 -28.52 -6.14
N THR A 216 20.15 -28.82 -7.43
CA THR A 216 20.89 -29.96 -8.00
C THR A 216 21.54 -29.59 -9.33
N VAL A 217 22.29 -30.52 -9.93
CA VAL A 217 22.94 -30.37 -11.23
C VAL A 217 22.35 -31.39 -12.21
N GLY A 218 21.86 -30.90 -13.35
CA GLY A 218 21.31 -31.77 -14.40
C GLY A 218 19.99 -32.47 -14.04
N GLY A 219 19.26 -31.96 -13.04
CA GLY A 219 17.91 -32.42 -12.71
C GLY A 219 16.87 -32.10 -13.80
N SER A 220 15.71 -32.75 -13.75
CA SER A 220 14.60 -32.52 -14.68
C SER A 220 13.75 -31.27 -14.36
N GLY A 221 14.10 -30.54 -13.31
CA GLY A 221 13.41 -29.32 -12.91
C GLY A 221 13.79 -28.10 -13.75
N ALA A 222 13.34 -26.93 -13.32
CA ALA A 222 13.64 -25.67 -13.98
C ALA A 222 15.14 -25.37 -13.84
N VAL A 223 15.78 -24.98 -14.95
CA VAL A 223 17.16 -24.51 -14.95
C VAL A 223 17.19 -23.07 -14.42
N LEU A 224 18.08 -22.81 -13.46
CA LEU A 224 18.27 -21.48 -12.87
C LEU A 224 19.44 -20.78 -13.56
N ASP A 225 19.29 -19.50 -13.88
CA ASP A 225 20.43 -18.65 -14.24
C ASP A 225 21.18 -18.26 -12.98
N ALA A 226 22.15 -19.10 -12.62
CA ALA A 226 22.88 -19.01 -11.38
C ALA A 226 24.28 -19.60 -11.50
N ARG A 227 25.20 -19.14 -10.63
CA ARG A 227 26.57 -19.64 -10.53
C ARG A 227 26.92 -20.00 -9.09
N VAL A 228 27.72 -21.04 -8.92
CA VAL A 228 28.29 -21.41 -7.62
C VAL A 228 29.37 -20.41 -7.23
N ILE A 229 29.25 -19.79 -6.05
CA ILE A 229 30.24 -18.88 -5.47
C ILE A 229 30.99 -19.50 -4.28
N SER A 230 30.43 -20.53 -3.65
CA SER A 230 31.08 -21.25 -2.54
C SER A 230 30.67 -22.71 -2.54
N VAL A 231 31.66 -23.62 -2.54
CA VAL A 231 31.43 -25.06 -2.51
C VAL A 231 31.44 -25.55 -1.05
N PRO A 232 30.45 -26.35 -0.63
CA PRO A 232 30.39 -26.93 0.70
C PRO A 232 31.64 -27.73 1.05
N ASN A 233 32.14 -27.56 2.27
CA ASN A 233 33.24 -28.34 2.84
C ASN A 233 33.08 -28.50 4.36
N VAL A 234 34.02 -29.20 5.00
CA VAL A 234 33.97 -29.48 6.44
C VAL A 234 33.90 -28.24 7.34
N ASN A 235 34.44 -27.10 6.88
CA ASN A 235 34.45 -25.84 7.64
C ASN A 235 33.28 -24.91 7.27
N ASN A 236 32.68 -25.10 6.09
CA ASN A 236 31.51 -24.35 5.64
C ASN A 236 30.53 -25.31 4.93
N PRO A 237 29.51 -25.83 5.62
CA PRO A 237 28.61 -26.84 5.06
C PRO A 237 27.58 -26.27 4.07
N LEU A 238 27.54 -24.95 3.86
CA LEU A 238 26.54 -24.30 3.01
C LEU A 238 27.02 -24.15 1.57
N LEU A 239 26.11 -24.36 0.61
CA LEU A 239 26.34 -24.06 -0.80
C LEU A 239 26.05 -22.57 -1.04
N GLY A 240 27.05 -21.84 -1.53
CA GLY A 240 26.91 -20.45 -1.95
C GLY A 240 26.54 -20.36 -3.42
N VAL A 241 25.44 -19.69 -3.75
CA VAL A 241 24.96 -19.48 -5.12
C VAL A 241 24.64 -18.02 -5.35
N SER A 242 25.15 -17.45 -6.44
CA SER A 242 24.71 -16.16 -6.97
C SER A 242 23.70 -16.42 -8.10
N PHE A 243 22.52 -15.81 -8.01
CA PHE A 243 21.42 -16.05 -8.94
C PHE A 243 20.92 -14.74 -9.55
N ASP A 244 20.37 -14.84 -10.75
CA ASP A 244 19.60 -13.77 -11.39
C ASP A 244 18.27 -14.34 -11.90
N ILE A 245 17.21 -14.14 -11.13
CA ILE A 245 15.89 -14.68 -11.44
C ILE A 245 14.99 -13.52 -11.86
N GLY A 246 14.95 -13.27 -13.16
CA GLY A 246 14.07 -12.30 -13.80
C GLY A 246 12.66 -12.87 -14.01
N GLY A 247 11.64 -12.19 -13.48
CA GLY A 247 10.24 -12.59 -13.62
C GLY A 247 9.73 -12.44 -15.06
N SER A 248 9.97 -13.41 -15.94
CA SER A 248 9.08 -13.65 -17.07
C SER A 248 7.98 -14.58 -16.61
N VAL A 249 6.88 -14.01 -16.14
CA VAL A 249 5.62 -14.75 -16.05
C VAL A 249 5.19 -14.99 -17.50
N ALA A 250 5.23 -16.25 -17.95
CA ALA A 250 4.62 -16.66 -19.21
C ALA A 250 3.11 -16.77 -19.05
#